data_AF-A0A819NJ40-F1
#
_entry.id   AF-A0A819NJ40-F1
#
_cell.length_a   1.000
_cell.length_b   1.000
_cell.length_c   1.000
_cell.angle_alpha   90.00
_cell.angle_beta   90.00
_cell.angle_gamma   90.00
#
_symmetry.space_group_name_H-M   'P 1'
#
loop_
_entity.id
_entity.type
_entity.pdbx_description
1 polymer ?
#
loop_
_entity_poly.entity_id
_entity_poly.type
_entity_poly.pdbx_seq_one_letter_code
_entity_poly.pdbx_strand_id
1 'polypeptide(L)'
;MTTSTTSTTTTTSTTTSTTTSTTTTSTTKTSTTTSTTTSTTTTSTTKTSTTTSTTTTTTTGIPCTTICTSYEICESGVCVGIGYLSCTLTWSRDGDGDLVLKTPNNNFIYWNNPGPSPSTDQGHLDVDDKIGTGPENIFWSNSSSVPPTGTYYVCFEQYSFNSSASLSNPIIATVKVRRSTNITFIFTRNFTFPARDSYYSYCSSSSLTFMGSFTYP
;
A
#
# COMPACT_ATOMS: atom_id res chain seq x y z
N MET A 1 57.82 26.12 -28.29
CA MET A 1 56.64 26.26 -27.41
C MET A 1 56.85 25.31 -26.24
N THR A 2 57.24 25.86 -25.09
CA THR A 2 57.55 25.12 -23.86
C THR A 2 56.33 25.17 -22.94
N THR A 3 55.74 24.01 -22.65
CA THR A 3 54.57 23.87 -21.78
C THR A 3 55.03 23.61 -20.34
N SER A 4 54.82 24.60 -19.47
CA SER A 4 54.96 24.44 -18.01
C SER A 4 53.73 23.76 -17.44
N THR A 5 53.93 22.74 -16.63
CA THR A 5 52.90 22.05 -15.84
C THR A 5 52.99 22.51 -14.39
N THR A 6 51.88 23.06 -13.87
CA THR A 6 51.74 23.49 -12.48
C THR A 6 50.95 22.43 -11.73
N SER A 7 51.58 21.80 -10.74
CA SER A 7 50.93 20.85 -9.82
C SER A 7 50.44 21.60 -8.59
N THR A 8 49.15 21.45 -8.26
CA THR A 8 48.53 22.03 -7.07
C THR A 8 48.22 20.91 -6.07
N THR A 9 48.76 21.02 -4.86
CA THR A 9 48.56 20.05 -3.78
C THR A 9 47.38 20.50 -2.90
N THR A 10 46.36 19.66 -2.78
CA THR A 10 45.16 19.92 -1.95
C THR A 10 45.30 19.22 -0.60
N THR A 11 45.33 19.99 0.49
CA THR A 11 45.38 19.48 1.86
C THR A 11 43.96 19.27 2.38
N THR A 12 43.65 18.05 2.83
CA THR A 12 42.34 17.70 3.42
C THR A 12 42.47 17.65 4.94
N SER A 13 41.67 18.45 5.64
CA SER A 13 41.58 18.47 7.11
C SER A 13 40.32 17.74 7.58
N THR A 14 40.50 16.63 8.29
CA THR A 14 39.44 15.80 8.87
C THR A 14 39.09 16.33 10.27
N THR A 15 37.83 16.68 10.50
CA THR A 15 37.32 17.08 11.83
C THR A 15 36.47 15.95 12.39
N THR A 16 36.88 15.38 13.53
CA THR A 16 36.15 14.32 14.25
C THR A 16 35.25 14.98 15.29
N SER A 17 33.93 14.77 15.17
CA SER A 17 32.95 15.22 16.16
C SER A 17 32.41 14.03 16.95
N THR A 18 32.62 14.06 18.26
CA THR A 18 32.14 13.04 19.21
C THR A 18 30.76 13.45 19.74
N THR A 19 29.75 12.61 19.56
CA THR A 19 28.39 12.86 20.07
C THR A 19 28.08 11.91 21.22
N THR A 20 27.80 12.48 22.40
CA THR A 20 27.35 11.76 23.60
C THR A 20 25.84 11.58 23.54
N SER A 21 25.37 10.32 23.60
CA SER A 21 23.94 9.99 23.66
C SER A 21 23.53 9.63 25.09
N THR A 22 22.51 10.31 25.61
CA THR A 22 21.86 10.02 26.89
C THR A 22 20.64 9.12 26.70
N THR A 23 20.66 7.96 27.33
CA THR A 23 19.57 6.97 27.31
C THR A 23 18.58 7.27 28.44
N THR A 24 17.31 7.49 28.12
CA THR A 24 16.23 7.58 29.11
C THR A 24 15.30 6.37 28.96
N THR A 25 15.16 5.59 30.03
CA THR A 25 14.30 4.40 30.08
C THR A 25 12.91 4.81 30.57
N SER A 26 11.89 4.56 29.74
CA SER A 26 10.48 4.70 30.09
C SER A 26 9.84 3.31 30.18
N THR A 27 9.17 3.03 31.30
CA THR A 27 8.45 1.79 31.58
C THR A 27 6.94 1.99 31.34
N THR A 28 6.39 1.32 30.33
CA THR A 28 4.96 1.36 30.01
C THR A 28 4.25 0.15 30.62
N LYS A 29 3.22 0.40 31.45
CA LYS A 29 2.31 -0.61 32.00
C LYS A 29 1.34 -1.12 30.94
N THR A 30 1.30 -2.43 30.76
CA THR A 30 0.32 -3.16 29.95
C THR A 30 -1.00 -3.33 30.73
N SER A 31 -2.11 -2.87 30.19
CA SER A 31 -3.46 -3.25 30.64
C SER A 31 -4.05 -4.25 29.66
N THR A 32 -4.45 -5.41 30.15
CA THR A 32 -5.04 -6.50 29.39
C THR A 32 -6.56 -6.47 29.58
N THR A 33 -7.32 -6.28 28.50
CA THR A 33 -8.79 -6.35 28.53
C THR A 33 -9.24 -7.66 27.90
N THR A 34 -9.88 -8.52 28.70
CA THR A 34 -10.46 -9.79 28.27
C THR A 34 -11.93 -9.55 27.88
N SER A 35 -12.27 -9.80 26.61
CA SER A 35 -13.65 -9.78 26.13
C SER A 35 -14.22 -11.20 26.08
N THR A 36 -15.29 -11.44 26.83
CA THR A 36 -16.02 -12.71 26.90
C THR A 36 -17.19 -12.69 25.91
N THR A 37 -17.22 -13.64 24.98
CA THR A 37 -18.29 -13.76 23.98
C THR A 37 -19.31 -14.81 24.41
N THR A 38 -20.54 -14.38 24.73
CA THR A 38 -21.68 -15.25 25.05
C THR A 38 -22.38 -15.67 23.76
N SER A 39 -22.36 -16.96 23.43
CA SER A 39 -23.13 -17.54 22.31
C SER A 39 -24.50 -17.98 22.81
N THR A 40 -25.57 -17.42 22.22
CA THR A 40 -26.95 -17.82 22.52
C THR A 40 -27.47 -18.64 21.35
N THR A 41 -27.83 -19.90 21.60
CA THR A 41 -28.39 -20.82 20.60
C THR A 41 -29.91 -20.72 20.61
N THR A 42 -30.49 -20.23 19.52
CA THR A 42 -31.95 -20.24 19.32
C THR A 42 -32.30 -21.24 18.22
N THR A 43 -32.96 -22.33 18.60
CA THR A 43 -33.55 -23.30 17.68
C THR A 43 -34.87 -22.75 17.15
N SER A 44 -35.00 -22.60 15.83
CA SER A 44 -36.28 -22.28 15.19
C SER A 44 -36.54 -23.23 14.02
N THR A 45 -37.73 -23.82 14.04
CA THR A 45 -38.26 -24.81 13.10
C THR A 45 -39.03 -24.15 11.95
N THR A 46 -38.73 -24.63 10.73
CA THR A 46 -39.66 -24.85 9.60
C THR A 46 -40.31 -23.65 8.90
N LYS A 47 -39.92 -23.39 7.64
CA LYS A 47 -40.78 -23.53 6.44
C LYS A 47 -39.99 -23.28 5.15
N THR A 48 -40.02 -24.25 4.24
CA THR A 48 -39.44 -24.17 2.90
C THR A 48 -40.21 -23.16 2.05
N SER A 49 -39.56 -22.04 1.72
CA SER A 49 -39.98 -21.13 0.65
C SER A 49 -38.73 -20.80 -0.16
N THR A 50 -38.75 -21.19 -1.43
CA THR A 50 -37.64 -21.04 -2.36
C THR A 50 -37.51 -19.58 -2.78
N THR A 51 -36.71 -18.83 -2.04
CA THR A 51 -36.24 -17.50 -2.43
C THR A 51 -34.75 -17.61 -2.69
N THR A 52 -34.32 -17.26 -3.90
CA THR A 52 -32.89 -17.14 -4.25
C THR A 52 -32.30 -15.97 -3.47
N SER A 53 -31.89 -16.25 -2.24
CA SER A 53 -31.06 -15.35 -1.45
C SER A 53 -29.62 -15.56 -1.89
N THR A 54 -29.09 -14.60 -2.64
CA THR A 54 -27.65 -14.45 -2.82
C THR A 54 -27.04 -14.22 -1.44
N THR A 55 -26.49 -15.28 -0.86
CA THR A 55 -25.76 -15.22 0.41
C THR A 55 -24.46 -14.45 0.16
N THR A 56 -24.53 -13.13 0.28
CA THR A 56 -23.33 -12.30 0.38
C THR A 56 -22.73 -12.59 1.75
N THR A 57 -21.72 -13.46 1.77
CA THR A 57 -20.92 -13.76 2.97
C THR A 57 -20.41 -12.42 3.52
N THR A 58 -21.05 -11.94 4.58
CA THR A 58 -20.66 -10.70 5.25
C THR A 58 -19.45 -11.05 6.10
N THR A 59 -18.27 -11.04 5.48
CA THR A 59 -17.03 -10.84 6.23
C THR A 59 -17.23 -9.56 7.03
N THR A 60 -16.90 -9.58 8.33
CA THR A 60 -17.00 -8.47 9.28
C THR A 60 -16.07 -7.32 8.86
N GLY A 61 -16.34 -6.71 7.72
CA GLY A 61 -15.68 -5.52 7.21
C GLY A 61 -16.36 -4.30 7.78
N ILE A 62 -15.57 -3.25 8.03
CA ILE A 62 -16.08 -1.93 8.35
C ILE A 62 -17.01 -1.51 7.20
N PRO A 63 -18.31 -1.25 7.47
CA PRO A 63 -19.20 -0.79 6.41
C PRO A 63 -18.69 0.55 5.91
N CYS A 64 -18.82 0.80 4.60
CA CYS A 64 -18.45 2.12 4.09
C CYS A 64 -19.32 3.19 4.72
N THR A 65 -18.67 4.29 5.06
CA THR A 65 -19.34 5.46 5.66
C THR A 65 -20.39 6.05 4.72
N THR A 66 -20.22 5.83 3.41
CA THR A 66 -21.15 6.17 2.33
C THR A 66 -21.43 4.95 1.45
N ILE A 67 -22.57 4.95 0.74
CA ILE A 67 -22.87 3.92 -0.26
C ILE A 67 -22.00 4.19 -1.49
N CYS A 68 -21.09 3.27 -1.80
CA CYS A 68 -20.24 3.37 -2.99
C CYS A 68 -21.07 3.29 -4.28
N THR A 69 -20.62 4.00 -5.31
CA THR A 69 -21.26 3.98 -6.62
C THR A 69 -21.04 2.65 -7.35
N SER A 70 -21.64 2.46 -8.52
CA SER A 70 -21.45 1.27 -9.36
C SER A 70 -20.02 1.08 -9.90
N TYR A 71 -19.16 2.09 -9.76
CA TYR A 71 -17.77 2.09 -10.21
C TYR A 71 -16.77 2.09 -9.06
N GLU A 72 -17.25 1.78 -7.85
CA GLU A 72 -16.45 1.76 -6.64
C GLU A 72 -16.73 0.49 -5.84
N ILE A 73 -15.79 0.12 -4.98
CA ILE A 73 -15.97 -0.93 -3.98
C ILE A 73 -15.57 -0.40 -2.62
N CYS A 74 -16.18 -0.95 -1.57
CA CYS A 74 -15.83 -0.60 -0.21
C CYS A 74 -14.55 -1.32 0.23
N GLU A 75 -13.53 -0.57 0.61
CA GLU A 75 -12.29 -1.07 1.18
C GLU A 75 -11.97 -0.30 2.47
N SER A 76 -11.87 -1.02 3.59
CA SER A 76 -11.60 -0.45 4.92
C SER A 76 -12.48 0.76 5.28
N GLY A 77 -13.75 0.77 4.85
CA GLY A 77 -14.70 1.84 5.13
C GLY A 77 -14.64 3.03 4.16
N VAL A 78 -13.78 2.98 3.14
CA VAL A 78 -13.60 3.99 2.09
C VAL A 78 -14.04 3.42 0.74
N CYS A 79 -14.77 4.21 -0.05
CA CYS A 79 -15.09 3.84 -1.43
C CYS A 79 -13.87 4.10 -2.33
N VAL A 80 -13.39 3.06 -3.00
CA VAL A 80 -12.25 3.13 -3.92
C VAL A 80 -12.69 2.74 -5.32
N GLY A 81 -12.15 3.41 -6.32
CA GLY A 81 -12.45 3.21 -7.74
C GLY A 81 -12.03 1.82 -8.23
N ILE A 82 -12.86 1.26 -9.10
CA ILE A 82 -12.61 0.01 -9.80
C ILE A 82 -12.82 0.19 -11.31
N GLY A 83 -12.31 -0.76 -12.08
CA GLY A 83 -12.50 -0.79 -13.53
C GLY A 83 -11.78 -1.95 -14.17
N TYR A 84 -11.10 -1.74 -15.30
CA TYR A 84 -10.37 -2.81 -16.00
C TYR A 84 -9.32 -3.46 -15.09
N LEU A 85 -8.64 -2.63 -14.30
CA LEU A 85 -7.65 -3.03 -13.32
C LEU A 85 -7.77 -2.10 -12.11
N SER A 86 -7.68 -2.64 -10.89
CA SER A 86 -7.36 -1.85 -9.71
C SER A 86 -6.39 -2.58 -8.78
N CYS A 87 -5.57 -1.81 -8.06
CA CYS A 87 -4.64 -2.26 -7.04
C CYS A 87 -4.93 -1.48 -5.77
N THR A 88 -5.43 -2.15 -4.74
CA THR A 88 -5.75 -1.52 -3.46
C THR A 88 -4.79 -1.99 -2.37
N LEU A 89 -4.06 -1.07 -1.76
CA LEU A 89 -3.13 -1.28 -0.67
C LEU A 89 -3.81 -1.00 0.68
N THR A 90 -3.53 -1.82 1.68
CA THR A 90 -3.83 -1.57 3.11
C THR A 90 -2.65 -2.04 3.96
N TRP A 91 -2.52 -1.53 5.18
CA TRP A 91 -1.44 -1.91 6.09
C TRP A 91 -1.91 -2.01 7.55
N SER A 92 -1.07 -2.57 8.42
CA SER A 92 -1.52 -3.08 9.72
C SER A 92 -1.56 -2.07 10.88
N ARG A 93 -1.10 -0.83 10.69
CA ARG A 93 -1.05 0.20 11.76
C ARG A 93 -0.92 1.61 11.21
N ASP A 94 -1.41 2.59 11.96
CA ASP A 94 -1.40 4.01 11.59
C ASP A 94 -0.04 4.50 11.06
N GLY A 95 -0.10 5.17 9.90
CA GLY A 95 1.03 5.80 9.24
C GLY A 95 0.68 6.25 7.82
N ASP A 96 1.71 6.72 7.12
CA ASP A 96 1.69 7.17 5.74
C ASP A 96 2.47 6.13 4.91
N GLY A 97 1.73 5.38 4.11
CA GLY A 97 2.24 4.27 3.34
C GLY A 97 1.78 4.36 1.89
N ASP A 98 2.73 4.55 0.97
CA ASP A 98 2.38 4.78 -0.43
C ASP A 98 2.37 3.48 -1.24
N LEU A 99 1.35 3.35 -2.08
CA LEU A 99 1.27 2.42 -3.18
C LEU A 99 2.04 2.97 -4.38
N VAL A 100 3.05 2.22 -4.81
CA VAL A 100 3.77 2.50 -6.05
C VAL A 100 3.51 1.38 -7.04
N LEU A 101 2.97 1.74 -8.20
CA LEU A 101 2.74 0.80 -9.29
C LEU A 101 3.62 1.16 -10.48
N LYS A 102 4.46 0.22 -10.92
CA LYS A 102 5.20 0.33 -12.19
C LYS A 102 4.45 -0.42 -13.28
N THR A 103 4.14 0.28 -14.36
CA THR A 103 3.42 -0.26 -15.52
C THR A 103 4.35 -1.02 -16.48
N PRO A 104 3.81 -1.78 -17.44
CA PRO A 104 4.58 -2.43 -18.50
C PRO A 104 5.41 -1.47 -19.35
N ASN A 105 4.96 -0.22 -19.48
CA ASN A 105 5.67 0.83 -20.23
C ASN A 105 6.77 1.52 -19.42
N ASN A 106 7.06 1.04 -18.20
CA ASN A 106 7.98 1.63 -17.22
C ASN A 106 7.53 3.00 -16.67
N ASN A 107 6.25 3.34 -16.78
CA ASN A 107 5.69 4.49 -16.07
C ASN A 107 5.40 4.11 -14.61
N PHE A 108 5.38 5.10 -13.73
CA PHE A 108 5.14 4.92 -12.31
C PHE A 108 3.89 5.69 -11.89
N ILE A 109 3.05 5.08 -11.06
CA ILE A 109 1.85 5.71 -10.49
C ILE A 109 1.97 5.64 -8.97
N TYR A 110 1.89 6.80 -8.32
CA TYR A 110 2.09 7.02 -6.88
C TYR A 110 1.65 8.44 -6.50
N TRP A 111 1.70 8.83 -5.23
CA TRP A 111 1.17 10.12 -4.72
C TRP A 111 1.64 11.36 -5.50
N ASN A 112 2.89 11.39 -6.00
CA ASN A 112 3.44 12.54 -6.75
C ASN A 112 3.33 12.38 -8.28
N ASN A 113 2.77 11.28 -8.78
CA ASN A 113 2.34 11.10 -10.16
C ASN A 113 1.00 10.36 -10.17
N PRO A 114 -0.08 10.98 -9.66
CA PRO A 114 -1.33 10.28 -9.36
C PRO A 114 -2.19 10.01 -10.60
N GLY A 115 -1.86 10.61 -11.76
CA GLY A 115 -2.65 10.47 -12.97
C GLY A 115 -4.12 10.94 -12.81
N PRO A 116 -5.01 10.61 -13.76
CA PRO A 116 -4.72 9.91 -15.02
C PRO A 116 -4.01 10.83 -16.04
N SER A 117 -2.94 10.34 -16.64
CA SER A 117 -2.15 11.07 -17.64
C SER A 117 -1.32 10.10 -18.51
N PRO A 118 -0.71 10.58 -19.62
CA PRO A 118 0.22 9.77 -20.39
C PRO A 118 1.42 9.25 -19.56
N SER A 119 1.87 10.00 -18.54
CA SER A 119 2.96 9.59 -17.63
C SER A 119 2.56 8.50 -16.62
N THR A 120 1.31 8.07 -16.63
CA THR A 120 0.75 7.03 -15.75
C THR A 120 0.03 5.93 -16.56
N ASP A 121 0.21 5.92 -17.88
CA ASP A 121 -0.59 5.09 -18.80
C ASP A 121 -2.10 5.20 -18.52
N GLN A 122 -2.56 6.40 -18.18
CA GLN A 122 -3.94 6.72 -17.82
C GLN A 122 -4.46 6.08 -16.52
N GLY A 123 -3.62 5.42 -15.71
CA GLY A 123 -4.00 4.94 -14.40
C GLY A 123 -4.12 6.09 -13.40
N HIS A 124 -5.01 5.96 -12.41
CA HIS A 124 -5.33 7.01 -11.45
C HIS A 124 -5.22 6.52 -10.01
N LEU A 125 -4.48 7.23 -9.17
CA LEU A 125 -4.51 7.13 -7.71
C LEU A 125 -5.66 8.01 -7.17
N ASP A 126 -6.72 7.39 -6.66
CA ASP A 126 -7.91 8.10 -6.16
C ASP A 126 -7.97 8.26 -4.63
N VAL A 127 -7.24 7.43 -3.89
CA VAL A 127 -7.13 7.53 -2.43
C VAL A 127 -5.67 7.47 -2.01
N ASP A 128 -5.28 8.45 -1.17
CA ASP A 128 -3.96 8.69 -0.57
C ASP A 128 -4.21 8.89 0.94
N ASP A 129 -3.98 7.84 1.74
CA ASP A 129 -4.18 7.85 3.21
C ASP A 129 -2.85 8.06 3.94
N LYS A 130 -2.72 9.23 4.56
CA LYS A 130 -1.48 9.72 5.18
C LYS A 130 -1.33 9.42 6.66
N ILE A 131 -2.38 8.90 7.30
CA ILE A 131 -2.39 8.76 8.77
C ILE A 131 -2.96 7.43 9.26
N GLY A 132 -3.78 6.76 8.46
CA GLY A 132 -4.51 5.57 8.86
C GLY A 132 -3.80 4.27 8.48
N THR A 133 -4.62 3.30 8.10
CA THR A 133 -4.22 1.93 7.72
C THR A 133 -4.46 1.65 6.23
N GLY A 134 -4.60 2.71 5.45
CA GLY A 134 -5.12 2.67 4.09
C GLY A 134 -6.65 2.75 4.06
N PRO A 135 -7.24 2.70 2.85
CA PRO A 135 -6.60 2.21 1.65
C PRO A 135 -5.82 3.29 0.89
N GLU A 136 -4.82 2.87 0.11
CA GLU A 136 -4.47 3.56 -1.14
C GLU A 136 -4.96 2.74 -2.33
N ASN A 137 -5.35 3.39 -3.42
CA ASN A 137 -5.89 2.68 -4.57
C ASN A 137 -5.49 3.31 -5.91
N ILE A 138 -5.01 2.47 -6.82
CA ILE A 138 -4.72 2.84 -8.21
C ILE A 138 -5.62 2.03 -9.14
N PHE A 139 -6.30 2.68 -10.07
CA PHE A 139 -7.21 2.01 -10.99
C PHE A 139 -7.25 2.60 -12.41
N TRP A 140 -7.79 1.81 -13.33
CA TRP A 140 -8.16 2.21 -14.68
C TRP A 140 -9.67 2.06 -14.84
N SER A 141 -10.41 3.16 -14.94
CA SER A 141 -11.86 3.11 -15.06
C SER A 141 -12.30 2.43 -16.36
N ASN A 142 -13.48 1.79 -16.34
CA ASN A 142 -14.05 1.19 -17.55
C ASN A 142 -14.43 2.21 -18.63
N SER A 143 -14.50 3.50 -18.27
CA SER A 143 -14.92 4.60 -19.14
C SER A 143 -13.75 5.43 -19.69
N SER A 144 -12.51 5.24 -19.23
CA SER A 144 -11.37 6.04 -19.65
C SER A 144 -10.46 5.30 -20.64
N SER A 145 -9.73 4.30 -20.19
CA SER A 145 -8.62 3.70 -20.94
C SER A 145 -8.32 2.29 -20.44
N VAL A 146 -8.04 1.40 -21.37
CA VAL A 146 -7.61 0.04 -21.06
C VAL A 146 -6.15 0.10 -20.56
N PRO A 147 -5.82 -0.52 -19.42
CA PRO A 147 -4.45 -0.58 -18.92
C PRO A 147 -3.55 -1.32 -19.91
N PRO A 148 -2.27 -0.93 -20.07
CA PRO A 148 -1.33 -1.65 -20.93
C PRO A 148 -1.23 -3.13 -20.56
N THR A 149 -1.23 -4.01 -21.56
CA THR A 149 -0.91 -5.44 -21.41
C THR A 149 0.55 -5.62 -21.02
N GLY A 150 0.82 -6.56 -20.11
CA GLY A 150 2.18 -6.91 -19.69
C GLY A 150 2.34 -6.98 -18.17
N THR A 151 3.60 -6.97 -17.73
CA THR A 151 3.95 -7.15 -16.32
C THR A 151 3.95 -5.83 -15.56
N TYR A 152 3.19 -5.80 -14.47
CA TYR A 152 3.17 -4.74 -13.47
C TYR A 152 4.01 -5.15 -12.26
N TYR A 153 4.65 -4.17 -11.62
CA TYR A 153 5.31 -4.35 -10.33
C TYR A 153 4.60 -3.49 -9.30
N VAL A 154 4.31 -4.09 -8.15
CA VAL A 154 3.62 -3.46 -7.03
C VAL A 154 4.62 -3.29 -5.90
N CYS A 155 4.70 -2.09 -5.33
CA CYS A 155 5.56 -1.79 -4.20
C CYS A 155 4.81 -1.00 -3.12
N PHE A 156 5.29 -1.13 -1.88
CA PHE A 156 4.81 -0.43 -0.70
C PHE A 156 5.94 0.39 -0.07
N GLU A 157 5.83 1.70 -0.15
CA GLU A 157 6.79 2.66 0.39
C GLU A 157 6.36 3.10 1.80
N GLN A 158 7.24 2.97 2.77
CA GLN A 158 6.97 3.38 4.16
C GLN A 158 7.40 4.84 4.35
N TYR A 159 6.58 5.80 3.92
CA TYR A 159 6.94 7.23 3.96
C TYR A 159 7.10 7.76 5.38
N SER A 160 6.06 7.59 6.21
CA SER A 160 6.06 8.11 7.58
C SER A 160 5.20 7.28 8.53
N PHE A 161 5.85 6.50 9.39
CA PHE A 161 5.20 5.75 10.47
C PHE A 161 5.70 6.25 11.82
N ASN A 162 4.80 6.35 12.81
CA ASN A 162 5.14 6.75 14.19
C ASN A 162 6.30 5.93 14.79
N SER A 163 6.47 4.70 14.34
CA SER A 163 7.68 3.92 14.55
C SER A 163 7.99 3.15 13.27
N SER A 164 9.21 3.28 12.75
CA SER A 164 9.63 2.55 11.55
C SER A 164 9.49 1.03 11.75
N ALA A 165 9.30 0.30 10.66
CA ALA A 165 9.22 -1.16 10.71
C ALA A 165 10.49 -1.76 11.34
N SER A 166 10.31 -2.74 12.22
CA SER A 166 11.37 -3.48 12.88
C SER A 166 10.93 -4.93 13.14
N LEU A 167 11.84 -5.81 13.60
CA LEU A 167 11.48 -7.17 14.02
C LEU A 167 10.46 -7.19 15.18
N SER A 168 10.53 -6.21 16.09
CA SER A 168 9.61 -6.10 17.23
C SER A 168 8.34 -5.32 16.93
N ASN A 169 8.33 -4.54 15.84
CA ASN A 169 7.19 -3.72 15.43
C ASN A 169 7.04 -3.76 13.89
N PRO A 170 6.62 -4.90 13.33
CA PRO A 170 6.47 -5.03 11.89
C PRO A 170 5.36 -4.15 11.31
N ILE A 171 5.38 -3.97 10.00
CA ILE A 171 4.23 -3.49 9.22
C ILE A 171 3.83 -4.61 8.27
N ILE A 172 2.60 -5.08 8.38
CA ILE A 172 2.03 -6.05 7.45
C ILE A 172 1.24 -5.25 6.42
N ALA A 173 1.66 -5.30 5.16
CA ALA A 173 0.95 -4.68 4.05
C ALA A 173 0.26 -5.75 3.21
N THR A 174 -0.91 -5.41 2.67
CA THR A 174 -1.67 -6.25 1.75
C THR A 174 -2.11 -5.43 0.54
N VAL A 175 -1.78 -5.92 -0.65
CA VAL A 175 -2.30 -5.40 -1.92
C VAL A 175 -3.27 -6.40 -2.53
N LYS A 176 -4.48 -5.95 -2.83
CA LYS A 176 -5.47 -6.70 -3.62
C LYS A 176 -5.47 -6.17 -5.04
N VAL A 177 -5.24 -7.05 -6.01
CA VAL A 177 -5.34 -6.73 -7.44
C VAL A 177 -6.66 -7.25 -7.98
N ARG A 178 -7.42 -6.39 -8.65
CA ARG A 178 -8.72 -6.72 -9.23
C ARG A 178 -8.74 -6.51 -10.73
N ARG A 179 -9.53 -7.34 -11.41
CA ARG A 179 -9.97 -7.09 -12.78
C ARG A 179 -11.50 -7.01 -12.76
N SER A 180 -12.04 -5.83 -13.06
CA SER A 180 -13.41 -5.49 -12.69
C SER A 180 -13.61 -5.69 -11.18
N THR A 181 -14.63 -6.43 -10.77
CA THR A 181 -14.92 -6.70 -9.35
C THR A 181 -14.20 -7.91 -8.78
N ASN A 182 -13.55 -8.72 -9.62
CA ASN A 182 -12.92 -9.98 -9.20
C ASN A 182 -11.50 -9.74 -8.71
N ILE A 183 -11.19 -10.17 -7.48
CA ILE A 183 -9.83 -10.22 -6.97
C ILE A 183 -9.08 -11.33 -7.73
N THR A 184 -7.99 -10.97 -8.38
CA THR A 184 -7.15 -11.89 -9.17
C THR A 184 -5.84 -12.21 -8.48
N PHE A 185 -5.27 -11.26 -7.72
CA PHE A 185 -4.07 -11.48 -6.92
C PHE A 185 -4.21 -10.84 -5.53
N ILE A 186 -3.56 -11.45 -4.55
CA ILE A 186 -3.38 -10.88 -3.22
C ILE A 186 -1.90 -11.02 -2.88
N PHE A 187 -1.23 -9.90 -2.64
CA PHE A 187 0.14 -9.87 -2.13
C PHE A 187 0.10 -9.44 -0.67
N THR A 188 0.63 -10.25 0.23
CA THR A 188 0.80 -9.88 1.64
C THR A 188 2.26 -10.01 2.01
N ARG A 189 2.82 -8.97 2.62
CA ARG A 189 4.22 -8.95 3.04
C ARG A 189 4.36 -8.39 4.44
N ASN A 190 5.25 -9.01 5.22
CA ASN A 190 5.64 -8.56 6.54
C ASN A 190 6.97 -7.79 6.46
N PHE A 191 6.93 -6.50 6.70
CA PHE A 191 8.11 -5.63 6.70
C PHE A 191 8.65 -5.50 8.12
N THR A 192 9.90 -5.93 8.32
CA THR A 192 10.60 -5.91 9.61
C THR A 192 11.80 -4.95 9.61
N PHE A 193 11.87 -4.07 8.61
CA PHE A 193 12.84 -2.99 8.47
C PHE A 193 12.21 -1.86 7.65
N PRO A 194 12.69 -0.61 7.77
CA PRO A 194 12.19 0.49 6.97
C PRO A 194 12.39 0.17 5.48
N ALA A 195 11.31 0.11 4.73
CA ALA A 195 11.34 -0.07 3.29
C ALA A 195 10.89 1.25 2.65
N ARG A 196 11.87 2.11 2.40
CA ARG A 196 11.69 3.39 1.73
C ARG A 196 12.79 3.56 0.69
N ASP A 197 12.39 3.85 -0.54
CA ASP A 197 13.27 4.30 -1.60
C ASP A 197 13.25 5.84 -1.66
N SER A 198 14.41 6.45 -1.89
CA SER A 198 14.55 7.91 -1.83
C SER A 198 13.85 8.64 -2.99
N TYR A 199 13.44 7.93 -4.04
CA TYR A 199 12.93 8.56 -5.25
C TYR A 199 11.61 8.00 -5.80
N TYR A 200 10.96 7.02 -5.17
CA TYR A 200 9.73 6.38 -5.69
C TYR A 200 9.85 5.80 -7.12
N SER A 201 11.04 5.87 -7.72
CA SER A 201 11.35 5.56 -9.11
C SER A 201 11.93 4.15 -9.27
N TYR A 202 11.91 3.37 -8.19
CA TYR A 202 12.47 2.04 -8.14
C TYR A 202 11.47 1.05 -7.54
N CYS A 203 10.44 0.74 -8.32
CA CYS A 203 9.61 -0.44 -8.09
C CYS A 203 10.03 -1.58 -9.01
N SER A 204 10.71 -2.57 -8.44
CA SER A 204 11.26 -3.73 -9.14
C SER A 204 11.33 -4.94 -8.21
N SER A 205 11.56 -6.14 -8.75
CA SER A 205 11.66 -7.36 -7.95
C SER A 205 12.82 -7.40 -6.95
N SER A 206 13.83 -6.56 -7.12
CA SER A 206 14.97 -6.41 -6.20
C SER A 206 14.78 -5.28 -5.19
N SER A 207 13.69 -4.50 -5.28
CA SER A 207 13.44 -3.40 -4.35
C SER A 207 13.09 -3.93 -2.96
N LEU A 208 13.55 -3.21 -1.93
CA LEU A 208 13.12 -3.44 -0.55
C LEU A 208 11.62 -3.23 -0.36
N THR A 209 10.98 -2.42 -1.21
CA THR A 209 9.54 -2.10 -1.17
C THR A 209 8.67 -3.06 -1.98
N PHE A 210 9.26 -4.03 -2.69
CA PHE A 210 8.55 -4.94 -3.59
C PHE A 210 7.49 -5.80 -2.87
N MET A 211 6.24 -5.70 -3.31
CA MET A 211 5.12 -6.52 -2.83
C MET A 211 4.92 -7.77 -3.70
N GLY A 212 5.03 -7.61 -5.02
CA GLY A 212 4.78 -8.66 -5.99
C GLY A 212 4.65 -8.12 -7.41
N SER A 213 4.53 -9.02 -8.37
CA SER A 213 4.27 -8.67 -9.77
C SER A 213 3.14 -9.54 -10.33
N PHE A 214 2.45 -9.01 -11.33
CA PHE A 214 1.39 -9.72 -12.05
C PHE A 214 1.38 -9.31 -13.52
N THR A 215 0.83 -10.17 -14.37
CA THR A 215 0.62 -9.86 -15.80
C THR A 215 -0.83 -9.52 -16.04
N TYR A 216 -1.10 -8.37 -16.68
CA TYR A 216 -2.41 -8.03 -17.23
C TYR A 216 -2.47 -8.50 -18.70
N PRO A 217 -3.54 -9.21 -19.12
CA PRO A 217 -3.64 -9.82 -20.46
C PRO A 217 -3.90 -8.82 -21.58
#